data_AF-A0A517U5U0-F1
#
_entry.id   AF-A0A517U5U0-F1
#
_cell.length_a   1.000
_cell.length_b   1.000
_cell.length_c   1.000
_cell.angle_alpha   90.00
_cell.angle_beta   90.00
_cell.angle_gamma   90.00
#
_symmetry.space_group_name_H-M   'P 1'
#
loop_
_entity.id
_entity.type
_entity.pdbx_description
1 polymer ?
#
loop_
_entity_poly.entity_id
_entity_poly.type
_entity_poly.pdbx_seq_one_letter_code
_entity_poly.pdbx_strand_id
1 'polypeptide(L)' 'MRVIVENSNDRFIGLSLVFSPEDVDRVIADLNALKAKPDQHFHLCTNGNDGPFVDIEISVNSAGSTNAWKSGFAIEPKPT' A
#
# COMPACT_ATOMS: atom_id res chain seq x y z
N MET A 1 3.28 3.09 -10.76
CA MET A 1 3.75 2.60 -9.44
C MET A 1 4.43 1.23 -9.51
N ARG A 2 5.54 1.02 -8.78
CA ARG A 2 6.21 -0.28 -8.59
C ARG A 2 6.46 -0.54 -7.10
N VAL A 3 6.25 -1.77 -6.64
CA VAL A 3 6.59 -2.22 -5.27
C VAL A 3 7.76 -3.21 -5.33
N ILE A 4 8.79 -3.00 -4.51
CA ILE A 4 9.93 -3.93 -4.38
C ILE A 4 9.95 -4.46 -2.95
N VAL A 5 9.94 -5.78 -2.80
CA VAL A 5 10.03 -6.47 -1.51
C VAL A 5 11.48 -6.89 -1.30
N GLU A 6 12.14 -6.29 -0.30
CA GLU A 6 13.52 -6.63 0.06
C GLU A 6 13.50 -7.59 1.26
N ASN A 7 14.06 -8.78 1.07
CA ASN A 7 14.23 -9.76 2.14
C ASN A 7 15.63 -9.62 2.74
N SER A 8 15.74 -9.14 3.97
CA SER A 8 16.99 -9.15 4.73
C SER A 8 16.93 -10.24 5.80
N ASN A 9 17.52 -11.40 5.51
CA ASN A 9 17.90 -12.49 6.43
C ASN A 9 17.18 -12.51 7.80
N ASP A 10 15.85 -12.65 7.75
CA ASP A 10 14.97 -13.19 8.79
C ASP A 10 14.31 -12.27 9.83
N ARG A 11 14.35 -10.93 9.70
CA ARG A 11 13.59 -10.07 10.66
C ARG A 11 12.82 -8.89 10.10
N PHE A 12 13.20 -8.39 8.93
CA PHE A 12 12.56 -7.22 8.34
C PHE A 12 12.27 -7.48 6.87
N ILE A 13 11.11 -7.00 6.43
CA ILE A 13 10.72 -6.94 5.03
C ILE A 13 10.78 -5.46 4.66
N GLY A 14 11.65 -5.11 3.73
CA GLY A 14 11.65 -3.78 3.12
C GLY A 14 10.56 -3.70 2.06
N LEU A 15 9.83 -2.58 2.03
CA LEU A 15 8.88 -2.25 0.97
C LEU A 15 9.32 -0.92 0.34
N SER A 16 9.76 -0.97 -0.91
CA SER A 16 10.08 0.24 -1.68
C SER A 16 8.94 0.56 -2.64
N LEU A 17 8.38 1.77 -2.53
CA LEU A 17 7.34 2.30 -3.41
C LEU A 17 7.96 3.29 -4.38
N VAL A 18 7.77 3.06 -5.67
CA VAL A 18 8.25 3.97 -6.73
C VAL A 18 7.06 4.53 -7.47
N PHE A 19 6.97 5.86 -7.51
CA PHE A 19 5.90 6.62 -8.14
C PHE A 19 6.44 7.42 -9.32
N SER A 20 5.68 7.51 -10.41
CA SER A 20 5.90 8.58 -11.39
C SER A 20 5.44 9.92 -10.79
N PRO A 21 5.89 11.07 -11.32
CA PRO A 21 5.43 12.36 -10.82
C PRO A 21 3.89 12.52 -10.78
N GLU A 22 3.18 11.99 -11.76
CA GLU A 22 1.71 12.00 -11.80
C GLU A 22 1.07 11.13 -10.70
N ASP A 23 1.70 10.00 -10.34
CA ASP A 23 1.25 9.13 -9.24
C ASP A 23 1.40 9.86 -7.89
N VAL A 24 2.40 10.74 -7.74
CA VAL A 24 2.65 11.48 -6.48
C VAL A 24 1.47 12.40 -6.15
N ASP A 25 0.97 13.16 -7.11
CA ASP A 25 -0.15 14.08 -6.89
C ASP A 25 -1.43 13.33 -6.49
N ARG A 26 -1.66 12.17 -7.12
CA ARG A 26 -2.77 11.28 -6.76
C ARG A 26 -2.64 10.78 -5.32
N VAL A 27 -1.47 10.28 -4.93
CA VAL A 27 -1.23 9.78 -3.56
C VAL A 27 -1.40 10.91 -2.52
N ILE A 28 -0.94 12.12 -2.82
CA ILE A 28 -1.16 13.29 -1.95
C ILE A 28 -2.66 13.58 -1.79
N ALA A 29 -3.43 13.53 -2.88
CA ALA A 29 -4.87 13.72 -2.83
C ALA A 29 -5.57 12.66 -1.97
N ASP A 30 -5.21 11.38 -2.14
CA ASP A 30 -5.76 10.26 -1.38
C ASP A 30 -5.42 10.38 0.12
N LEU A 31 -4.19 10.78 0.47
CA LEU A 31 -3.78 11.04 1.85
C LEU A 31 -4.55 12.21 2.49
N ASN A 32 -4.81 13.28 1.73
CA ASN A 32 -5.61 14.40 2.21
C ASN A 32 -7.08 14.00 2.43
N ALA A 33 -7.64 13.18 1.54
CA ALA A 33 -8.99 12.63 1.71
C ALA A 33 -9.09 11.74 2.95
N LEU A 34 -8.10 10.88 3.16
CA LEU A 34 -7.99 10.00 4.32
C LEU A 34 -7.89 10.80 5.63
N LYS A 35 -7.12 11.90 5.65
CA LYS A 35 -7.05 12.81 6.80
C LYS A 35 -8.41 13.46 7.11
N ALA A 36 -9.19 13.78 6.07
CA ALA A 36 -10.51 14.39 6.23
C ALA A 36 -11.58 13.36 6.69
N LYS A 37 -11.42 12.09 6.33
CA LYS A 37 -12.32 10.97 6.68
C LYS A 37 -11.51 9.76 7.18
N PRO A 38 -11.11 9.74 8.46
CA PRO A 38 -10.18 8.75 9.01
C PRO A 38 -10.68 7.30 9.03
N ASP A 39 -11.98 7.11 8.82
CA ASP A 39 -12.64 5.80 8.71
C ASP A 39 -12.48 5.15 7.32
N GLN A 40 -11.95 5.90 6.34
CA GLN A 40 -11.65 5.39 5.02
C GLN A 40 -10.28 4.69 4.96
N HIS A 41 -10.03 4.02 3.85
CA HIS A 41 -8.73 3.48 3.46
C HIS A 41 -8.63 3.50 1.93
N PHE A 42 -7.41 3.43 1.42
CA PHE A 42 -7.16 3.25 -0.02
C PHE A 42 -6.05 2.22 -0.24
N HIS A 43 -5.96 1.71 -1.47
CA HIS A 43 -5.05 0.63 -1.82
C HIS A 43 -4.04 1.08 -2.85
N LEU A 44 -2.80 0.62 -2.67
CA LEU A 44 -1.73 0.70 -3.64
C LEU A 44 -1.41 -0.72 -4.12
N CYS A 45 -1.79 -1.03 -5.36
CA CYS A 45 -1.61 -2.36 -5.93
C CYS A 45 -0.61 -2.39 -7.09
N THR A 46 0.15 -3.48 -7.23
CA THR A 46 0.93 -3.75 -8.45
C THR A 46 0.00 -4.17 -9.60
N ASN A 47 0.41 -3.93 -10.85
CA ASN A 47 -0.19 -4.62 -11.98
C ASN A 47 0.38 -6.05 -11.98
N GLY A 48 -0.46 -7.08 -11.96
CA GLY A 48 -0.04 -8.49 -11.84
C GLY A 48 0.78 -9.04 -13.02
N ASN A 49 1.30 -8.18 -13.89
CA ASN A 49 1.99 -8.55 -15.12
C ASN A 49 3.44 -9.04 -14.87
N ASP A 50 4.08 -8.60 -13.77
CA ASP A 50 5.51 -8.84 -13.51
C ASP A 50 5.79 -9.69 -12.26
N GLY A 51 4.76 -10.31 -11.67
CA GLY A 51 4.90 -11.09 -10.45
C GLY A 51 3.62 -11.18 -9.62
N PRO A 52 3.71 -11.62 -8.34
CA PRO A 52 2.54 -11.72 -7.48
C PRO A 52 1.91 -10.34 -7.27
N PHE A 53 0.57 -10.33 -7.19
CA PHE A 53 -0.18 -9.12 -6.84
C PHE A 53 0.19 -8.71 -5.43
N VAL A 54 0.77 -7.51 -5.29
CA VAL A 54 1.06 -6.90 -3.99
C VAL A 54 0.05 -5.81 -3.80
N ASP A 55 -0.75 -5.94 -2.74
CA ASP A 55 -1.72 -4.95 -2.30
C ASP A 55 -1.25 -4.34 -0.98
N ILE A 56 -1.23 -3.00 -0.93
CA ILE A 56 -0.86 -2.25 0.26
C ILE A 56 -2.03 -1.34 0.60
N GLU A 57 -2.73 -1.70 1.68
CA GLU A 57 -3.77 -0.87 2.26
C GLU A 57 -3.15 0.26 3.10
N ILE A 58 -3.63 1.49 2.89
CA ILE A 58 -3.26 2.68 3.64
C ILE A 58 -4.50 3.19 4.37
N SER A 59 -4.41 3.27 5.70
CA SER A 59 -5.51 3.67 6.58
C SER A 59 -5.00 4.55 7.74
N VAL A 60 -5.91 5.27 8.41
CA VAL A 60 -5.56 6.01 9.64
C VAL A 60 -5.57 5.05 10.81
N ASN A 61 -4.45 4.99 11.51
CA ASN A 61 -4.37 4.17 12.71
C ASN A 61 -4.85 4.93 13.95
N SER A 62 -5.42 4.17 14.89
CA SER A 62 -5.66 4.64 16.25
C SER A 62 -4.35 4.85 17.00
N ALA A 63 -4.31 5.84 17.90
CA ALA A 63 -3.13 6.13 18.71
C ALA A 63 -2.65 4.89 19.49
N GLY A 64 -1.35 4.58 19.43
CA GLY A 64 -0.73 3.48 20.19
C GLY A 64 -0.59 2.16 19.44
N SER A 65 -1.03 2.08 18.19
CA SER A 65 -0.90 0.89 17.34
C SER A 65 0.36 0.95 16.44
N THR A 66 0.81 -0.21 15.93
CA THR A 66 1.94 -0.30 14.99
C THR A 66 1.60 0.37 13.65
N ASN A 67 2.56 1.09 13.06
CA ASN A 67 2.36 1.82 11.79
C ASN A 67 2.32 0.90 10.55
N ALA A 68 2.62 -0.39 10.71
CA ALA A 68 2.51 -1.40 9.67
C ALA A 68 2.25 -2.78 10.27
N TRP A 69 1.44 -3.59 9.61
CA TRP A 69 1.23 -5.00 9.94
C TRP A 69 0.96 -5.80 8.66
N LYS A 70 1.27 -7.10 8.70
CA LYS A 70 0.89 -8.03 7.62
C LYS A 70 -0.57 -8.43 7.82
N SER A 71 -1.47 -7.97 6.96
CA SER A 71 -2.91 -8.27 7.03
C SER A 71 -3.28 -9.62 6.40
N GLY A 72 -2.46 -10.15 5.49
CA GLY A 72 -2.74 -11.42 4.80
C GLY A 72 -2.26 -11.42 3.35
N PHE A 73 -2.86 -12.28 2.52
CA PHE A 73 -2.70 -12.22 1.06
C PHE A 73 -3.69 -11.22 0.47
N ALA A 74 -3.26 -10.51 -0.57
CA ALA A 74 -4.14 -9.67 -1.36
C ALA A 74 -5.28 -10.50 -1.97
N ILE A 75 -6.50 -9.97 -1.96
CA ILE A 75 -7.63 -10.56 -2.69
C ILE A 75 -7.64 -9.91 -4.07
N GLU A 76 -7.47 -10.72 -5.11
CA GLU A 76 -7.56 -10.24 -6.50
C GLU A 76 -8.94 -9.57 -6.73
N PRO A 77 -9.00 -8.35 -7.29
CA PRO A 77 -10.25 -7.75 -7.69
C PRO A 77 -10.98 -8.70 -8.64
N LYS A 78 -12.27 -8.97 -8.40
CA LYS A 78 -13.04 -9.82 -9.32
C LYS A 78 -12.95 -9.24 -10.74
N PRO A 79 -12.60 -10.04 -11.77
CA PRO A 79 -12.65 -9.57 -13.14
C PRO A 79 -14.08 -9.12 -13.45
N THR A 80 -14.19 -7.88 -13.94
CA THR A 80 -15.44 -7.28 -14.44
C THR A 80 -15.86 -7.90 -15.76
#